data_AF-A0A3D2QL46-F1
#
_entry.id   AF-A0A3D2QL46-F1
#
_cell.length_a   1.000
_cell.length_b   1.000
_cell.length_c   1.000
_cell.angle_alpha   90.00
_cell.angle_beta   90.00
_cell.angle_gamma   90.00
#
_symmetry.space_group_name_H-M   'P 1'
#
loop_
_entity.id
_entity.type
_entity.pdbx_description
1 polymer ?
#
loop_
_entity_poly.entity_id
_entity_poly.type
_entity_poly.pdbx_seq_one_letter_code
_entity_poly.pdbx_strand_id
1 'polypeptide(L)'
;CLKYLMSAESQLFWHQKTGYFPVNLGTYRLPEFKEHIAKNPLFKVAIDQLNDSNPGIQSVWWPNSYQAYFEIQNGILEMLEKGLGTEETVEKLSSVLNRYMDEYNRMNKE
;
A
#
# COMPACT_ATOMS: atom_id res chain seq x y z
N CYS A 1 -0.74 25.61 -4.17
CA CYS A 1 0.24 24.53 -3.88
C CYS A 1 -0.28 23.16 -4.35
N LEU A 2 -1.28 22.55 -3.68
CA LEU A 2 -1.75 21.19 -4.03
C LEU A 2 -2.19 21.02 -5.50
N LYS A 3 -2.98 21.96 -6.05
CA LYS A 3 -3.41 21.92 -7.46
C LYS A 3 -2.23 21.85 -8.45
N TYR A 4 -1.13 22.55 -8.14
CA TYR A 4 0.08 22.51 -8.97
C TYR A 4 0.78 21.17 -8.85
N LEU A 5 0.96 20.64 -7.63
CA LEU A 5 1.58 19.33 -7.41
C LEU A 5 0.79 18.20 -8.09
N MET A 6 -0.53 18.36 -8.20
CA MET A 6 -1.42 17.41 -8.87
C MET A 6 -1.58 17.67 -10.38
N SER A 7 -0.87 18.62 -10.99
CA SER A 7 -0.91 18.82 -12.44
C SER A 7 -0.25 17.63 -13.16
N ALA A 8 -0.60 17.44 -14.44
CA ALA A 8 -0.12 16.30 -15.21
C ALA A 8 1.42 16.29 -15.34
N GLU A 9 2.00 17.47 -15.53
CA GLU A 9 3.43 17.70 -15.71
C GLU A 9 4.20 17.55 -14.39
N SER A 10 3.65 18.05 -13.28
CA SER A 10 4.24 17.87 -11.95
C SER A 10 4.26 16.40 -11.54
N GLN A 11 3.18 15.68 -11.83
CA GLN A 11 3.08 14.24 -11.58
C GLN A 11 4.01 13.44 -12.49
N LEU A 12 4.20 13.85 -13.76
CA LEU A 12 5.21 13.25 -14.65
C LEU A 12 6.62 13.42 -14.08
N PHE A 13 6.99 14.63 -13.68
CA PHE A 13 8.29 14.92 -13.07
C PHE A 13 8.51 14.05 -11.82
N TRP A 14 7.52 13.99 -10.94
CA TRP A 14 7.58 13.18 -9.72
C TRP A 14 7.78 11.69 -10.02
N HIS A 15 6.97 11.14 -10.92
CA HIS A 15 7.05 9.74 -11.33
C HIS A 15 8.44 9.40 -11.89
N GLN A 16 8.96 10.21 -12.83
CA GLN A 16 10.25 9.97 -13.45
C GLN A 16 11.42 9.97 -12.45
N LYS A 17 11.30 10.70 -11.34
CA LYS A 17 12.35 10.82 -10.32
C LYS A 17 12.26 9.78 -9.21
N THR A 18 11.09 9.20 -8.98
CA THR A 18 10.84 8.37 -7.79
C THR A 18 10.25 7.00 -8.07
N GLY A 19 9.67 6.81 -9.24
CA GLY A 19 8.94 5.60 -9.61
C GLY A 19 7.53 5.48 -9.04
N TYR A 20 7.09 6.41 -8.18
CA TYR A 20 5.70 6.43 -7.69
C TYR A 20 4.70 6.65 -8.82
N PHE A 21 3.48 6.13 -8.65
CA PHE A 21 2.42 6.26 -9.64
C PHE A 21 1.93 7.71 -9.78
N PRO A 22 1.78 8.23 -11.00
CA PRO A 22 1.01 9.45 -11.22
C PRO A 22 -0.45 9.24 -10.80
N VAL A 23 -0.97 10.11 -9.93
CA VAL A 23 -2.39 10.06 -9.52
C VAL A 23 -3.31 10.85 -10.47
N ASN A 24 -2.73 11.66 -11.36
CA ASN A 24 -3.47 12.40 -12.38
C ASN A 24 -3.52 11.60 -13.69
N LEU A 25 -4.72 11.21 -14.12
CA LEU A 25 -4.93 10.48 -15.39
C LEU A 25 -4.46 11.24 -16.63
N GLY A 26 -4.34 12.56 -16.57
CA GLY A 26 -3.77 13.40 -17.62
C GLY A 26 -2.30 13.09 -17.90
N THR A 27 -1.53 12.69 -16.88
CA THR A 27 -0.11 12.35 -17.02
C THR A 27 0.10 11.20 -18.02
N TYR A 28 -0.74 10.17 -17.97
CA TYR A 28 -0.64 8.99 -18.84
C TYR A 28 -0.90 9.30 -20.32
N ARG A 29 -1.51 10.46 -20.63
CA ARG A 29 -1.75 10.92 -22.00
C ARG A 29 -0.61 11.74 -22.58
N LEU A 30 0.32 12.22 -21.75
CA LEU A 30 1.46 13.02 -22.18
C LEU A 30 2.39 12.18 -23.09
N PRO A 31 2.85 12.73 -24.23
CA PRO A 31 3.82 12.05 -25.09
C PRO A 31 5.09 11.63 -24.34
N GLU A 32 5.58 12.49 -23.45
CA GLU A 32 6.79 12.28 -22.64
C GLU A 32 6.61 11.13 -21.65
N PHE A 33 5.38 10.90 -21.17
CA PHE A 33 5.09 9.73 -20.33
C PHE A 33 5.21 8.44 -21.15
N LYS A 34 4.65 8.41 -22.36
CA LYS A 34 4.75 7.24 -23.25
C LYS A 34 6.19 6.93 -23.60
N GLU A 35 7.00 7.95 -23.88
CA GLU A 35 8.43 7.80 -24.13
C GLU A 35 9.17 7.28 -22.89
N HIS A 36 8.86 7.82 -21.70
CA HIS A 36 9.46 7.38 -20.45
C HIS A 36 9.18 5.90 -20.16
N ILE A 37 7.92 5.47 -20.32
CA ILE A 37 7.53 4.08 -20.12
C ILE A 37 8.16 3.15 -21.17
N ALA A 38 8.24 3.58 -22.43
CA ALA A 38 8.91 2.80 -23.48
C ALA A 38 10.41 2.57 -23.17
N LYS A 39 11.08 3.59 -22.62
CA LYS A 39 12.48 3.48 -22.18
C LYS A 39 12.64 2.68 -20.88
N ASN A 40 11.62 2.67 -20.02
CA ASN A 40 11.65 2.09 -18.68
C ASN A 40 10.43 1.17 -18.47
N PRO A 41 10.37 0.01 -19.13
CA PRO A 41 9.18 -0.84 -19.18
C PRO A 41 8.74 -1.38 -17.81
N LEU A 42 9.64 -1.47 -16.83
CA LEU A 42 9.30 -1.94 -15.47
C LEU A 42 8.29 -1.03 -14.76
N PHE A 43 8.26 0.28 -15.06
CA PHE A 43 7.23 1.16 -14.51
C PHE A 43 5.84 0.79 -15.02
N LYS A 44 5.73 0.29 -16.26
CA LYS A 44 4.47 -0.19 -16.81
C LYS A 44 3.93 -1.38 -16.01
N VAL A 45 4.79 -2.32 -15.64
CA VAL A 45 4.39 -3.54 -14.91
C VAL A 45 3.69 -3.18 -13.60
N ALA A 46 4.25 -2.26 -12.82
CA ALA A 46 3.66 -1.83 -11.56
C ALA A 46 2.33 -1.08 -11.76
N ILE A 47 2.22 -0.27 -12.82
CA ILE A 47 0.97 0.43 -13.18
C ILE A 47 -0.11 -0.56 -13.61
N ASP A 48 0.24 -1.54 -14.44
CA ASP A 48 -0.67 -2.58 -14.90
C ASP A 48 -1.19 -3.41 -13.71
N GLN A 49 -0.30 -3.81 -12.80
CA GLN A 49 -0.68 -4.54 -11.58
C GLN A 49 -1.68 -3.77 -10.73
N LEU A 50 -1.53 -2.45 -10.61
CA LEU A 50 -2.48 -1.61 -9.89
C LEU A 50 -3.85 -1.58 -10.61
N ASN A 51 -3.87 -1.43 -11.94
CA ASN A 51 -5.10 -1.38 -12.72
C ASN A 51 -5.83 -2.74 -12.79
N ASP A 52 -5.08 -3.84 -12.73
CA ASP A 52 -5.60 -5.20 -12.72
C ASP A 52 -6.07 -5.64 -11.31
N SER A 53 -5.79 -4.83 -10.28
CA SER A 53 -6.23 -5.10 -8.91
C SER A 53 -7.73 -4.81 -8.73
N ASN A 54 -8.37 -5.50 -7.78
CA ASN A 54 -9.78 -5.25 -7.47
C ASN A 54 -9.93 -3.88 -6.77
N PRO A 55 -10.71 -2.93 -7.31
CA PRO A 55 -10.88 -1.59 -6.72
C PRO A 55 -11.58 -1.61 -5.34
N GLY A 56 -12.23 -2.72 -4.98
CA GLY A 56 -12.81 -2.95 -3.65
C GLY A 56 -11.78 -3.34 -2.58
N ILE A 57 -10.56 -3.71 -2.96
CA ILE A 57 -9.46 -3.96 -2.02
C ILE A 57 -8.91 -2.60 -1.60
N GLN A 58 -9.49 -2.05 -0.54
CA GLN A 58 -9.03 -0.82 0.09
C GLN A 58 -7.92 -1.12 1.09
N SER A 59 -7.04 -0.14 1.31
CA SER A 59 -6.02 -0.26 2.36
C SER A 59 -6.69 -0.53 3.70
N VAL A 60 -6.21 -1.54 4.42
CA VAL A 60 -6.70 -1.87 5.76
C VAL A 60 -6.47 -0.68 6.67
N TRP A 61 -7.54 -0.18 7.30
CA TRP A 61 -7.44 0.81 8.36
C TRP A 61 -7.60 0.10 9.71
N TRP A 62 -6.60 0.23 10.57
CA TRP A 62 -6.64 -0.20 11.97
C TRP A 62 -6.46 1.05 12.84
N PRO A 63 -7.24 1.23 13.91
CA PRO A 63 -7.04 2.33 14.86
C PRO A 63 -5.60 2.39 15.41
N ASN A 64 -4.99 1.23 15.63
CA ASN A 64 -3.64 1.04 16.13
C ASN A 64 -2.71 0.52 15.01
N SER A 65 -2.79 1.12 13.82
CA SER A 65 -2.12 0.63 12.61
C SER A 65 -0.62 0.38 12.79
N TYR A 66 0.12 1.28 13.45
CA TYR A 66 1.54 1.08 13.73
C TYR A 66 1.81 -0.20 14.54
N GLN A 67 1.08 -0.42 15.65
CA GLN A 67 1.25 -1.64 16.44
C GLN A 67 0.86 -2.87 15.63
N ALA A 68 -0.24 -2.81 14.88
CA ALA A 68 -0.68 -3.91 14.02
C ALA A 68 0.40 -4.31 13.01
N TYR A 69 1.06 -3.34 12.36
CA TYR A 69 2.17 -3.62 11.44
C TYR A 69 3.34 -4.30 12.13
N PHE A 70 3.73 -3.85 13.33
CA PHE A 70 4.82 -4.48 14.08
C PHE A 70 4.49 -5.90 14.51
N GLU A 71 3.26 -6.15 14.98
CA GLU A 71 2.83 -7.50 15.37
C GLU A 71 2.88 -8.45 14.16
N ILE A 72 2.38 -8.03 12.99
CA ILE A 72 2.43 -8.84 11.77
C ILE A 72 3.88 -9.13 11.36
N GLN A 73 4.75 -8.11 11.34
CA GLN A 73 6.15 -8.27 10.98
C GLN A 73 6.89 -9.22 11.93
N ASN A 74 6.73 -9.02 13.24
CA ASN A 74 7.37 -9.85 14.26
C ASN A 74 6.82 -11.27 14.27
N GLY A 75 5.51 -11.45 14.05
CA GLY A 75 4.89 -12.77 13.95
C GLY A 75 5.40 -13.56 12.76
N ILE A 76 5.54 -12.92 11.58
CA ILE A 76 6.13 -13.56 10.39
C ILE A 76 7.61 -13.88 10.65
N LEU A 77 8.37 -12.97 11.28
CA LEU A 77 9.78 -13.21 11.62
C LEU A 77 9.92 -14.41 12.57
N GLU A 78 9.15 -14.43 13.67
CA GLU A 78 9.16 -15.52 14.63
C GLU A 78 8.77 -16.86 13.99
N MET A 79 7.77 -16.86 13.10
CA MET A 79 7.35 -18.03 12.34
C MET A 79 8.50 -18.59 11.51
N LEU A 80 9.23 -17.73 10.80
CA LEU A 80 10.36 -18.14 9.96
C LEU A 80 11.56 -18.61 10.79
N GLU A 81 11.90 -17.91 11.88
CA GLU A 81 13.05 -18.25 12.72
C GLU A 81 12.86 -19.55 13.50
N LYS A 82 11.62 -19.83 13.95
CA LYS A 82 11.30 -21.00 14.78
C LYS A 82 10.64 -22.13 14.00
N GLY A 83 10.36 -21.94 12.71
CA GLY A 83 9.68 -22.91 11.87
C GLY A 83 8.24 -23.20 12.29
N LEU A 84 7.50 -22.18 12.75
CA LEU A 84 6.10 -22.32 13.15
C LEU A 84 5.18 -22.52 11.95
N GLY A 85 4.01 -23.11 12.18
CA GLY A 85 2.99 -23.28 11.16
C GLY A 85 2.38 -21.95 10.72
N THR A 86 2.03 -21.85 9.44
CA THR A 86 1.38 -20.65 8.89
C THR A 86 0.01 -20.41 9.50
N GLU A 87 -0.79 -21.47 9.69
CA GLU A 87 -2.13 -21.38 10.26
C GLU A 87 -2.10 -20.90 11.72
N GLU A 88 -1.27 -21.54 12.54
CA GLU A 88 -1.03 -21.13 13.94
C GLU A 88 -0.59 -19.66 14.04
N THR A 89 0.32 -19.23 13.17
CA THR A 89 0.80 -17.84 13.15
C THR A 89 -0.31 -16.86 12.79
N VAL A 90 -1.13 -17.19 11.78
CA VAL A 90 -2.27 -16.37 11.36
C VAL A 90 -3.33 -16.30 12.45
N GLU A 91 -3.65 -17.40 13.13
CA GLU A 91 -4.60 -17.42 14.24
C GLU A 91 -4.12 -16.55 15.41
N LYS A 92 -2.85 -16.67 15.80
CA LYS A 92 -2.22 -15.85 16.85
C LYS A 92 -2.31 -14.36 16.50
N LEU A 93 -1.90 -13.99 15.29
CA LEU A 93 -1.96 -12.60 14.82
C LEU A 93 -3.39 -12.07 14.79
N SER A 94 -4.33 -12.86 14.27
CA SER A 94 -5.75 -12.49 14.21
C SER A 94 -6.32 -12.22 15.60
N SER A 95 -5.98 -13.05 16.59
CA SER A 95 -6.41 -12.84 17.97
C SER A 95 -5.84 -11.55 18.57
N VAL A 96 -4.56 -11.24 18.33
CA VAL A 96 -3.92 -10.02 18.85
C VAL A 96 -4.53 -8.78 18.22
N LEU A 97 -4.67 -8.78 16.90
CA LEU A 97 -5.19 -7.64 16.17
C LEU A 97 -6.65 -7.38 16.53
N ASN A 98 -7.51 -8.41 16.58
CA ASN A 98 -8.91 -8.27 17.01
C ASN A 98 -9.03 -7.64 18.40
N ARG A 99 -8.16 -8.02 19.33
CA ARG A 99 -8.11 -7.39 20.66
C ARG A 99 -7.83 -5.89 20.59
N TYR A 100 -6.96 -5.42 19.69
CA TYR A 100 -6.75 -3.98 19.50
C TYR A 100 -8.02 -3.27 19.00
N MET A 101 -8.81 -3.90 18.14
CA MET A 101 -10.10 -3.34 17.71
C MET A 101 -11.08 -3.27 18.87
N ASP A 102 -11.19 -4.34 19.66
CA ASP A 102 -12.09 -4.39 20.80
C ASP A 102 -11.72 -3.35 21.86
N GLU A 103 -10.43 -3.18 22.14
CA GLU A 103 -9.92 -2.16 23.05
C GLU A 103 -10.23 -0.74 22.54
N TYR A 104 -9.99 -0.46 21.25
CA TYR A 104 -10.34 0.81 20.64
C TYR A 104 -11.85 1.09 20.71
N ASN A 105 -12.67 0.11 20.30
CA ASN A 105 -14.12 0.24 20.33
C ASN A 105 -14.65 0.47 21.75
N ARG A 106 -14.03 -0.17 22.76
CA ARG A 106 -14.38 0.03 24.17
C ARG A 106 -14.03 1.44 24.66
N MET A 107 -12.90 1.99 24.22
CA MET A 107 -12.45 3.33 24.61
C MET A 107 -13.22 4.46 23.91
N ASN A 108 -13.84 4.17 22.77
CA ASN A 108 -14.58 5.12 21.95
C ASN A 108 -16.08 4.78 21.86
N LYS A 109 -16.64 4.15 22.90
CA LYS A 109 -18.11 4.04 23.01
C LYS A 109 -18.66 5.45 23.23
N GLU A 110 -19.57 5.87 22.36
CA GLU A 110 -20.40 7.07 22.55
C GLU A 110 -21.10 7.04 23.92
#